data_AF-A0A432IVE0-F1
#
_entry.id   AF-A0A432IVE0-F1
#
_cell.length_a   1.000
_cell.length_b   1.000
_cell.length_c   1.000
_cell.angle_alpha   90.00
_cell.angle_beta   90.00
_cell.angle_gamma   90.00
#
_symmetry.space_group_name_H-M   'P 1'
#
loop_
_entity.id
_entity.type
_entity.pdbx_description
1 polymer ?
#
loop_
_entity_poly.entity_id
_entity_poly.type
_entity_poly.pdbx_seq_one_letter_code
_entity_poly.pdbx_strand_id
1 'polypeptide(L)'
;MVSGALYPESKKILSLILKPLYFISGIFFSISDLPPQYVDIMTLNPILNLVEMVRDSLFYGFDSQFVDFYHATITTLVFLFISLYVYNRNKIKIHMS
;
A
#
# COMPACT_ATOMS: atom_id res chain seq x y z
N MET A 1 3.93 -14.20 -2.23
CA MET A 1 4.82 -13.87 -1.10
C MET A 1 6.02 -14.81 -1.11
N VAL A 2 7.04 -14.52 -1.91
CA VAL A 2 8.21 -15.40 -2.10
C VAL A 2 9.22 -15.28 -0.95
N SER A 3 9.30 -14.12 -0.33
CA SER A 3 10.22 -13.82 0.78
C SER A 3 9.92 -14.65 2.03
N GLY A 4 8.65 -14.96 2.31
CA GLY A 4 8.26 -15.76 3.47
C GLY A 4 8.53 -17.26 3.36
N ALA A 5 8.78 -17.77 2.15
CA ALA A 5 9.23 -19.15 1.94
C ALA A 5 10.75 -19.28 2.09
N LEU A 6 11.51 -18.23 1.76
CA LEU A 6 12.98 -18.21 1.84
C LEU A 6 13.51 -17.79 3.22
N TYR A 7 12.77 -16.96 3.96
CA TYR A 7 13.17 -16.44 5.28
C TYR A 7 11.99 -16.48 6.27
N PRO A 8 11.93 -17.46 7.19
CA PRO A 8 10.85 -17.58 8.19
C PRO A 8 10.68 -16.31 9.04
N GLU A 9 11.79 -15.62 9.32
CA GLU A 9 11.84 -14.36 10.08
C GLU A 9 11.14 -13.20 9.38
N SER A 10 10.91 -13.28 8.07
CA SER A 10 10.21 -12.23 7.33
C SER A 10 8.76 -12.09 7.79
N LYS A 11 8.12 -13.16 8.29
CA LYS A 11 6.75 -13.08 8.83
C LYS A 11 6.67 -12.22 10.09
N LYS A 12 7.65 -12.32 10.99
CA LYS A 12 7.71 -11.50 12.22
C LYS A 12 7.93 -10.03 11.88
N ILE A 13 8.88 -9.75 10.97
CA ILE A 13 9.17 -8.38 10.54
C ILE A 13 7.96 -7.76 9.83
N LEU A 14 7.27 -8.53 8.98
CA LEU A 14 6.06 -8.05 8.31
C LEU A 14 4.97 -7.68 9.33
N SER A 15 4.72 -8.53 10.33
CA SER A 15 3.73 -8.24 11.38
C SER A 15 4.11 -7.04 12.25
N LEU A 16 5.41 -6.76 12.41
CA LEU A 16 5.91 -5.61 13.15
C LEU A 16 5.69 -4.31 12.37
N ILE A 17 5.93 -4.33 11.05
CA ILE A 17 5.83 -3.16 10.16
C ILE A 17 4.36 -2.86 9.79
N LEU A 18 3.52 -3.89 9.62
CA LEU A 18 2.11 -3.70 9.27
C LEU A 18 1.38 -2.87 10.31
N LYS A 19 1.68 -3.02 11.61
CA LYS A 19 1.04 -2.26 12.70
C LYS A 19 1.17 -0.74 12.54
N PRO A 20 2.37 -0.14 12.45
CA PRO A 20 2.50 1.29 12.18
C PRO A 20 2.01 1.67 10.78
N LEU A 21 2.18 0.80 9.78
CA LEU A 21 1.69 1.07 8.42
C LEU A 21 0.16 1.26 8.39
N TYR A 22 -0.58 0.46 9.17
CA TYR A 22 -2.03 0.56 9.34
C TYR A 22 -2.47 1.93 9.88
N PHE A 23 -1.71 2.49 10.84
CA PHE A 23 -2.00 3.82 11.38
C PHE A 23 -1.71 4.93 10.38
N ILE A 24 -0.65 4.81 9.59
CA ILE A 24 -0.23 5.83 8.61
C ILE A 24 -1.10 5.78 7.34
N SER A 25 -1.73 4.64 7.03
CA SER A 25 -2.58 4.47 5.85
C SER A 25 -3.98 5.08 5.95
N GLY A 26 -4.28 5.89 6.99
CA GLY A 26 -5.58 6.58 7.14
C GLY A 26 -6.80 5.65 7.23
N ILE A 27 -6.60 4.40 7.64
CA ILE A 27 -7.70 3.44 7.85
C ILE A 27 -8.65 3.93 8.96
N PHE A 28 -8.13 4.70 9.92
CA PHE A 28 -8.91 5.28 11.01
C PHE A 28 -9.32 6.74 10.77
N PHE A 29 -8.66 7.47 9.86
CA PHE A 29 -8.83 8.92 9.68
C PHE A 29 -8.83 9.30 8.20
N SER A 30 -9.83 10.07 7.77
CA SER A 30 -9.87 10.62 6.42
C SER A 30 -8.69 11.54 6.17
N ILE A 31 -8.22 11.64 4.91
CA ILE A 31 -7.40 12.79 4.48
C ILE A 31 -8.13 14.11 4.78
N SER A 32 -9.45 14.14 4.62
CA SER A 32 -10.29 15.31 4.87
C SER A 32 -10.34 15.77 6.34
N ASP A 33 -10.00 14.89 7.28
CA ASP A 33 -10.05 15.19 8.72
C ASP A 33 -8.69 15.70 9.24
N LEU A 34 -7.64 15.64 8.41
CA LEU A 34 -6.29 16.05 8.76
C LEU A 34 -6.08 17.57 8.56
N PRO A 35 -5.22 18.21 9.38
CA PRO A 35 -4.84 19.60 9.16
C PRO A 35 -4.20 19.76 7.76
N PRO A 36 -4.46 20.86 7.03
CA PRO A 36 -4.01 21.03 5.65
C PRO A 36 -2.48 20.94 5.48
N GLN A 37 -1.71 21.19 6.53
CA GLN A 37 -0.25 21.06 6.55
C GLN A 37 0.25 19.61 6.34
N TYR A 38 -0.57 18.62 6.70
CA TYR A 38 -0.21 17.20 6.59
C TYR A 38 -0.83 16.53 5.37
N VAL A 39 -1.83 17.15 4.75
CA VAL A 39 -2.54 16.61 3.58
C VAL A 39 -1.56 16.34 2.45
N ASP A 40 -0.74 17.32 2.05
CA ASP A 40 0.20 17.17 0.92
C ASP A 40 1.19 16.01 1.11
N ILE A 41 1.69 15.82 2.34
CA ILE A 41 2.65 14.76 2.67
C ILE A 41 1.93 13.40 2.68
N MET A 42 0.70 13.36 3.19
CA MET A 42 -0.05 12.11 3.31
C MET A 42 -0.59 11.64 1.95
N THR A 43 -0.96 12.55 1.04
CA THR A 43 -1.42 12.22 -0.33
C THR A 43 -0.35 11.52 -1.17
N LEU A 44 0.94 11.66 -0.80
CA LEU A 44 2.03 10.87 -1.41
C LEU A 44 2.00 9.39 -1.02
N ASN A 45 1.25 9.01 0.01
CA ASN A 45 1.15 7.63 0.44
C ASN A 45 0.14 6.86 -0.44
N PRO A 46 0.59 5.91 -1.27
CA PRO A 46 -0.31 5.19 -2.18
C PRO A 46 -1.30 4.28 -1.45
N ILE A 47 -0.95 3.80 -0.25
CA ILE A 47 -1.85 2.95 0.54
C ILE A 47 -3.03 3.78 1.06
N LEU A 48 -2.76 5.02 1.49
CA LEU A 48 -3.78 5.95 1.92
C LEU A 48 -4.77 6.26 0.80
N ASN A 49 -4.27 6.60 -0.39
CA ASN A 49 -5.12 6.85 -1.56
C ASN A 49 -5.99 5.65 -1.90
N LEU A 50 -5.46 4.43 -1.84
CA LEU A 50 -6.26 3.21 -2.08
C LEU A 50 -7.36 3.01 -1.03
N VAL A 51 -7.06 3.26 0.25
CA VAL A 51 -8.03 3.14 1.35
C VAL A 51 -9.15 4.18 1.20
N GLU A 52 -8.79 5.42 0.86
CA GLU A 52 -9.75 6.50 0.56
C GLU A 52 -10.68 6.14 -0.60
N MET A 53 -10.16 5.59 -1.71
CA MET A 53 -10.97 5.16 -2.86
C MET A 53 -11.95 4.04 -2.49
N VAL A 54 -11.48 3.05 -1.72
CA VAL A 54 -12.35 1.97 -1.23
C VAL A 54 -13.46 2.56 -0.36
N ARG A 55 -13.13 3.53 0.49
CA ARG A 55 -14.10 4.18 1.37
C ARG A 55 -15.11 5.02 0.58
N ASP A 56 -14.68 5.79 -0.40
CA ASP A 56 -15.57 6.53 -1.31
C ASP A 56 -16.52 5.58 -2.05
N SER A 57 -16.02 4.44 -2.54
CA SER A 57 -16.86 3.42 -3.19
C SER A 57 -17.88 2.75 -2.26
N LEU A 58 -17.63 2.74 -0.94
CA LEU A 58 -18.50 2.12 0.07
C LEU A 58 -19.51 3.12 0.66
N PHE A 59 -19.16 4.41 0.72
CA PHE A 59 -19.99 5.47 1.28
C PHE A 59 -20.42 6.45 0.18
N TYR A 60 -21.63 6.26 -0.34
CA TYR A 60 -22.22 7.18 -1.32
C TYR A 60 -22.30 8.62 -0.78
N GLY A 61 -21.59 9.55 -1.42
CA GLY A 61 -21.63 11.00 -1.13
C GLY A 61 -20.36 11.58 -0.51
N PHE A 62 -19.26 10.83 -0.43
CA PHE A 62 -17.99 11.30 0.12
C PHE A 62 -17.04 11.80 -0.99
N ASP A 63 -17.20 13.06 -1.42
CA ASP A 63 -16.43 13.62 -2.53
C ASP A 63 -14.95 13.84 -2.14
N SER A 64 -14.11 12.83 -2.34
CA SER A 64 -12.68 12.91 -2.08
C SER A 64 -11.98 13.67 -3.20
N GLN A 65 -12.03 15.01 -3.12
CA GLN A 65 -11.41 15.93 -4.11
C GLN A 65 -9.89 15.76 -4.26
N PHE A 66 -9.24 14.95 -3.41
CA PHE A 66 -7.79 14.82 -3.34
C PHE A 66 -7.24 13.51 -3.89
N VAL A 67 -8.11 12.60 -4.37
CA VAL A 67 -7.69 11.24 -4.73
C VAL A 67 -7.88 10.96 -6.22
N ASP A 68 -6.76 11.02 -6.94
CA ASP A 68 -6.72 10.76 -8.38
C ASP A 68 -6.50 9.26 -8.66
N PHE A 69 -7.42 8.64 -9.41
CA PHE A 69 -7.33 7.25 -9.88
C PHE A 69 -6.01 6.94 -10.60
N TYR A 70 -5.42 7.96 -11.25
CA TYR A 70 -4.18 7.85 -11.99
C TYR A 70 -2.98 7.50 -11.09
N HIS A 71 -2.87 8.15 -9.93
CA HIS A 71 -1.77 7.91 -8.98
C HIS A 71 -1.83 6.52 -8.37
N ALA A 72 -3.04 6.05 -8.02
CA ALA A 72 -3.26 4.70 -7.50
C ALA A 72 -2.92 3.63 -8.56
N THR A 73 -3.33 3.85 -9.81
CA THR A 73 -3.09 2.92 -10.93
C THR A 73 -1.59 2.79 -11.24
N ILE A 74 -0.88 3.91 -11.38
CA ILE A 74 0.57 3.90 -11.62
C ILE A 74 1.31 3.19 -10.49
N THR A 75 0.98 3.53 -9.24
CA THR A 75 1.69 2.94 -8.11
C THR A 75 1.48 1.43 -8.04
N THR A 76 0.25 0.97 -8.30
CA THR A 76 -0.07 -0.46 -8.37
C THR A 76 0.70 -1.15 -9.50
N LEU A 77 0.80 -0.52 -10.67
CA LEU A 77 1.58 -1.02 -11.80
C LEU A 77 3.07 -1.18 -11.43
N VAL A 78 3.66 -0.16 -10.81
CA VAL A 78 5.06 -0.17 -10.38
C VAL A 78 5.30 -1.30 -9.37
N PHE A 79 4.46 -1.42 -8.34
CA PHE A 79 4.55 -2.50 -7.37
C PHE A 79 4.37 -3.90 -8.01
N LEU A 80 3.50 -4.02 -9.02
CA LEU A 80 3.31 -5.25 -9.76
C LEU A 80 4.57 -5.65 -10.53
N PHE A 81 5.18 -4.72 -11.26
CA PHE A 81 6.42 -4.98 -12.00
C PHE A 81 7.59 -5.30 -11.06
N ILE A 82 7.74 -4.58 -9.95
CA ILE A 82 8.76 -4.88 -8.93
C ILE A 82 8.54 -6.28 -8.36
N SER A 83 7.31 -6.62 -8.00
CA SER A 83 6.97 -7.92 -7.43
C SER A 83 7.25 -9.06 -8.42
N LEU A 84 6.88 -8.89 -9.69
CA LEU A 84 7.17 -9.85 -10.77
C LEU A 84 8.67 -9.99 -11.02
N TYR A 85 9.42 -8.89 -11.02
CA TYR A 85 10.87 -8.90 -11.19
C TYR A 85 11.55 -9.68 -10.05
N VAL A 86 11.18 -9.40 -8.80
CA VAL A 86 11.68 -10.12 -7.62
C VAL A 86 11.28 -11.60 -7.67
N TYR A 87 10.04 -11.90 -8.09
CA TYR A 87 9.57 -13.27 -8.27
C TYR A 87 10.41 -14.04 -9.30
N ASN A 88 10.63 -13.46 -10.49
CA ASN A 88 11.41 -14.10 -11.55
C ASN A 88 12.88 -14.30 -11.17
N ARG A 89 13.50 -13.34 -10.47
CA ARG A 89 14.87 -13.48 -9.96
C ARG A 89 15.00 -14.59 -8.91
N ASN A 90 14.00 -14.72 -8.03
CA ASN A 90 14.01 -15.74 -6.99
C ASN A 90 13.53 -17.12 -7.49
N LYS A 91 12.86 -17.19 -8.65
CA LYS A 91 12.39 -18.45 -9.26
C LYS A 91 13.51 -19.48 -9.45
N ILE A 92 14.72 -19.02 -9.79
CA ILE A 92 15.92 -19.85 -9.97
C ILE A 92 16.39 -20.45 -8.63
N LYS A 93 16.25 -19.70 -7.53
CA LYS A 93 16.73 -20.10 -6.20
C LYS A 93 15.77 -21.07 -5.47
N ILE A 94 14.48 -21.02 -5.81
CA ILE A 94 13.43 -21.87 -5.22
C ILE A 94 13.40 -23.27 -5.86
N HIS A 95 13.82 -23.40 -7.12
CA HIS A 95 13.84 -24.69 -7.82
C HIS A 95 15.11 -25.54 -7.56
N MET A 96 16.11 -24.97 -6.87
CA MET A 96 17.39 -25.61 -6.53
C MET A 96 17.50 -26.02 -5.04
N SER A 97 16.45 -25.82 -4.25
CA SER A 97 16.29 -26.34 -2.88
C SER A 97 15.25 -27.45 -2.85
#